data_AF-A0A959UY84-F1
#
_entry.id   AF-A0A959UY84-F1
#
_cell.length_a   1.000
_cell.length_b   1.000
_cell.length_c   1.000
_cell.angle_alpha   90.00
_cell.angle_beta   90.00
_cell.angle_gamma   90.00
#
_symmetry.space_group_name_H-M   'P 1'
#
loop_
_entity.id
_entity.type
_entity.pdbx_description
1 polymer ?
#
loop_
_entity_poly.entity_id
_entity_poly.type
_entity_poly.pdbx_seq_one_letter_code
_entity_poly.pdbx_strand_id
1 'polypeptide(L)'
;AFSTVIEVLQGSLLLPDIQVSQGEYFWDTDPGEGNGSTMLAFDGNYDSALETVRLESSTLPAPGTHTLGLRVLDVNGNWGPVFRVVTEVLPGSITFPAIHVSAAEYWADSDPGEGAGTPMLAADGNFDSAVEVFRGGGIPVPVIAGTQVLWMRAQDDDGGWGPPFGVVVNIDTTVTGTVAVPELAMDPVRIGPNPA
;
A
#
# COMPACT_ATOMS: atom_id res chain seq x y z
N ALA A 1 11.48 -79.80 0.16
CA ALA A 1 10.93 -78.54 -0.36
C ALA A 1 11.94 -77.45 -0.05
N PHE A 2 12.38 -76.68 -1.04
CA PHE A 2 13.29 -75.56 -0.82
C PHE A 2 12.43 -74.29 -0.76
N SER A 3 12.63 -73.46 0.26
CA SER A 3 12.03 -72.13 0.34
C SER A 3 13.12 -71.08 0.17
N THR A 4 12.97 -70.22 -0.82
CA THR A 4 13.79 -69.02 -0.99
C THR A 4 13.16 -67.91 -0.15
N VAL A 5 13.95 -67.33 0.75
CA VAL A 5 13.58 -66.09 1.44
C VAL A 5 14.18 -64.93 0.66
N ILE A 6 13.33 -64.03 0.18
CA ILE A 6 13.74 -62.75 -0.41
C ILE A 6 13.57 -61.70 0.66
N GLU A 7 14.68 -61.12 1.10
CA GLU A 7 14.67 -59.96 1.98
C GLU A 7 14.60 -58.70 1.12
N VAL A 8 13.45 -58.01 1.18
CA VAL A 8 13.31 -56.69 0.53
C VAL A 8 13.63 -55.64 1.59
N LEU A 9 14.88 -55.19 1.61
CA LEU A 9 15.29 -54.02 2.39
C LEU A 9 14.59 -52.79 1.78
N GLN A 10 13.84 -52.04 2.59
CA GLN A 10 13.33 -50.74 2.17
C GLN A 10 14.52 -49.81 1.96
N GLY A 11 14.93 -49.65 0.70
CA GLY A 11 15.83 -48.56 0.33
C GLY A 11 15.13 -47.25 0.65
N SER A 12 15.66 -46.49 1.59
CA SER A 12 15.27 -45.09 1.75
C SER A 12 15.70 -44.35 0.47
N LEU A 13 14.73 -43.96 -0.35
CA LEU A 13 14.94 -42.98 -1.40
C LEU A 13 15.15 -41.64 -0.68
N LEU A 14 16.41 -41.28 -0.44
CA LEU A 14 16.76 -39.88 -0.22
C LEU A 14 16.53 -39.20 -1.56
N LEU A 15 15.33 -38.65 -1.76
CA LEU A 15 15.15 -37.64 -2.80
C LEU A 15 16.15 -36.52 -2.46
N PRO A 16 16.98 -36.07 -3.42
CA PRO A 16 17.81 -34.91 -3.18
C PRO A 16 16.87 -33.79 -2.71
N ASP A 17 17.27 -33.11 -1.64
CA ASP A 17 16.52 -31.96 -1.18
C ASP A 17 16.75 -30.84 -2.20
N ILE A 18 15.69 -30.51 -2.95
CA ILE A 18 15.72 -29.52 -4.05
C ILE A 18 15.20 -28.21 -3.48
N GLN A 19 15.93 -27.68 -2.51
CA GLN A 19 15.65 -26.39 -1.91
C GLN A 19 16.82 -25.46 -2.18
N VAL A 20 16.50 -24.20 -2.48
CA VAL A 20 17.47 -23.11 -2.44
C VAL A 20 17.70 -22.76 -0.98
N SER A 21 18.92 -22.40 -0.59
CA SER A 21 19.23 -21.94 0.77
C SER A 21 19.69 -20.47 0.78
N GLN A 22 20.26 -20.00 -0.32
CA GLN A 22 20.71 -18.62 -0.49
C GLN A 22 20.74 -18.24 -1.98
N GLY A 23 20.65 -16.95 -2.27
CA GLY A 23 20.93 -16.39 -3.58
C GLY A 23 21.88 -15.21 -3.50
N GLU A 24 22.70 -15.02 -4.52
CA GLU A 24 23.49 -13.81 -4.69
C GLU A 24 23.51 -13.28 -6.13
N TYR A 25 23.71 -11.97 -6.26
CA TYR A 25 23.86 -11.27 -7.54
C TYR A 25 25.10 -10.38 -7.54
N PHE A 26 25.57 -10.03 -8.73
CA PHE A 26 26.70 -9.11 -8.92
C PHE A 26 26.61 -8.38 -10.27
N TRP A 27 27.26 -7.23 -10.34
CA TRP A 27 27.35 -6.41 -11.54
C TRP A 27 28.70 -6.61 -12.23
N ASP A 28 28.65 -6.92 -13.52
CA ASP A 28 29.76 -7.07 -14.45
C ASP A 28 30.74 -8.20 -14.11
N THR A 29 31.59 -8.01 -13.11
CA THR A 29 32.63 -8.98 -12.75
C THR A 29 32.14 -9.92 -11.66
N ASP A 30 32.29 -11.22 -11.87
CA ASP A 30 31.97 -12.25 -10.87
C ASP A 30 32.97 -12.21 -9.71
N PRO A 31 32.55 -11.90 -8.47
CA PRO A 31 33.44 -11.84 -7.31
C PRO A 31 33.80 -13.23 -6.76
N GLY A 32 33.29 -14.31 -7.35
CA GLY A 32 33.43 -15.67 -6.84
C GLY A 32 32.41 -16.00 -5.76
N GLU A 33 32.18 -17.30 -5.56
CA GLU A 33 31.13 -17.88 -4.71
C GLU A 33 31.10 -17.30 -3.29
N GLY A 34 29.92 -16.84 -2.86
CA GLY A 34 29.68 -16.27 -1.53
C GLY A 34 30.17 -14.83 -1.33
N ASN A 35 30.68 -14.17 -2.39
CA ASN A 35 31.17 -12.79 -2.34
C ASN A 35 30.27 -11.80 -3.10
N GLY A 36 29.12 -12.25 -3.60
CA GLY A 36 28.13 -11.39 -4.25
C GLY A 36 27.24 -10.65 -3.25
N SER A 37 26.36 -9.80 -3.77
CA SER A 37 25.30 -9.18 -2.99
C SER A 37 24.16 -10.16 -2.75
N THR A 38 23.70 -10.27 -1.51
CA THR A 38 22.63 -11.19 -1.13
C THR A 38 21.32 -10.84 -1.83
N MET A 39 20.68 -11.85 -2.42
CA MET A 39 19.28 -11.75 -2.87
C MET A 39 18.37 -12.02 -1.68
N LEU A 40 17.22 -11.34 -1.58
CA LEU A 40 16.23 -11.60 -0.55
C LEU A 40 15.04 -12.35 -1.13
N ALA A 41 14.63 -13.44 -0.49
CA ALA A 41 13.38 -14.13 -0.82
C ALA A 41 12.19 -13.22 -0.48
N PHE A 42 11.17 -13.23 -1.34
CA PHE A 42 10.03 -12.32 -1.21
C PHE A 42 9.16 -12.60 0.02
N ASP A 43 9.01 -13.87 0.40
CA ASP A 43 8.33 -14.32 1.61
C ASP A 43 9.26 -14.44 2.82
N GLY A 44 10.54 -14.11 2.65
CA GLY A 44 11.57 -14.12 3.67
C GLY A 44 12.27 -15.47 3.88
N ASN A 45 11.89 -16.55 3.19
CA ASN A 45 12.50 -17.86 3.34
C ASN A 45 12.96 -18.42 1.98
N TYR A 46 14.10 -19.11 1.97
CA TYR A 46 14.51 -19.94 0.84
C TYR A 46 14.16 -21.38 1.18
N ASP A 47 12.92 -21.81 0.95
CA ASP A 47 12.43 -23.14 1.32
C ASP A 47 11.75 -23.88 0.16
N SER A 48 11.83 -23.31 -1.05
CA SER A 48 11.20 -23.82 -2.25
C SER A 48 12.22 -24.06 -3.37
N ALA A 49 11.87 -24.98 -4.29
CA ALA A 49 12.67 -25.25 -5.49
C ALA A 49 12.63 -24.08 -6.50
N LEU A 50 11.59 -23.26 -6.42
CA LEU A 50 11.39 -22.05 -7.20
C LEU A 50 11.10 -20.91 -6.25
N GLU A 51 11.87 -19.83 -6.36
CA GLU A 51 11.83 -18.71 -5.44
C GLU A 51 11.58 -17.40 -6.17
N THR A 52 10.75 -16.55 -5.58
CA THR A 52 10.62 -15.15 -6.03
C THR A 52 11.58 -14.32 -5.20
N VAL A 53 12.52 -13.63 -5.85
CA VAL A 53 13.56 -12.86 -5.17
C VAL A 53 13.46 -11.38 -5.51
N ARG A 54 13.80 -10.54 -4.52
CA ARG A 54 14.01 -9.10 -4.70
C ARG A 54 15.50 -8.79 -4.68
N LEU A 55 15.93 -8.02 -5.68
CA LEU A 55 17.26 -7.41 -5.71
C LEU A 55 17.20 -6.06 -5.01
N GLU A 56 18.19 -5.77 -4.17
CA GLU A 56 18.30 -4.46 -3.54
C GLU A 56 18.76 -3.42 -4.57
N SER A 57 17.89 -2.45 -4.89
CA SER A 57 18.17 -1.41 -5.88
C SER A 57 19.07 -0.28 -5.35
N SER A 58 19.47 -0.34 -4.07
CA SER A 58 20.35 0.65 -3.44
C SER A 58 21.79 0.63 -3.98
N THR A 59 22.15 -0.39 -4.76
CA THR A 59 23.52 -0.63 -5.28
C THR A 59 23.56 -0.77 -6.81
N LEU A 60 22.70 -0.05 -7.53
CA LEU A 60 22.79 -0.02 -9.00
C LEU A 60 24.13 0.60 -9.44
N PRO A 61 24.77 0.06 -10.49
CA PRO A 61 25.95 0.67 -11.07
C PRO A 61 25.58 1.99 -11.76
N ALA A 62 26.60 2.73 -12.20
CA ALA A 62 26.39 3.97 -12.94
C ALA A 62 25.54 3.72 -14.21
N PRO A 63 24.89 4.75 -14.76
CA PRO A 63 24.16 4.60 -16.01
C PRO A 63 25.04 4.04 -17.15
N GLY A 64 24.51 3.05 -17.87
CA GLY A 64 25.22 2.33 -18.91
C GLY A 64 24.72 0.90 -19.11
N THR A 65 25.31 0.20 -20.06
CA THR A 65 25.06 -1.24 -20.26
C THR A 65 25.92 -2.04 -19.29
N HIS A 66 25.27 -2.88 -18.49
CA HIS A 66 25.90 -3.76 -17.50
C HIS A 66 25.46 -5.20 -17.70
N THR A 67 26.24 -6.13 -17.15
CA THR A 67 25.84 -7.53 -17.05
C THR A 67 25.44 -7.83 -15.61
N LEU A 68 24.19 -8.22 -15.39
CA LEU A 68 23.74 -8.75 -14.12
C LEU A 68 23.99 -10.26 -14.09
N GLY A 69 24.82 -10.71 -13.15
CA GLY A 69 25.04 -12.12 -12.85
C GLY A 69 24.28 -12.53 -11.60
N LEU A 70 23.68 -13.73 -11.59
CA LEU A 70 23.00 -14.31 -10.44
C LEU A 70 23.35 -15.79 -10.29
N ARG A 71 23.48 -16.27 -9.06
CA ARG A 71 23.56 -17.71 -8.74
C ARG A 71 22.89 -18.00 -7.41
N VAL A 72 22.53 -19.26 -7.23
CA VAL A 72 21.85 -19.77 -6.02
C VAL A 72 22.66 -20.89 -5.39
N LEU A 73 22.58 -20.98 -4.07
CA LEU A 73 23.16 -22.03 -3.25
C LEU A 73 22.06 -23.04 -2.94
N ASP A 74 22.31 -24.32 -3.15
CA ASP A 74 21.39 -25.37 -2.71
C ASP A 74 21.52 -25.62 -1.18
N VAL A 75 20.60 -26.38 -0.61
CA VAL A 75 20.67 -26.79 0.81
C VAL A 75 21.85 -27.71 1.16
N ASN A 76 22.53 -28.27 0.15
CA ASN A 76 23.74 -29.09 0.35
C ASN A 76 25.02 -28.24 0.33
N GLY A 77 24.92 -26.92 0.17
CA GLY A 77 26.05 -25.99 0.13
C GLY A 77 26.77 -25.93 -1.22
N ASN A 78 26.15 -26.39 -2.30
CA ASN A 78 26.70 -26.28 -3.65
C ASN A 78 26.11 -25.07 -4.38
N TRP A 79 26.98 -24.22 -4.92
CA TRP A 79 26.56 -23.14 -5.80
C TRP A 79 26.18 -23.67 -7.18
N GLY A 80 25.03 -23.20 -7.67
CA GLY A 80 24.59 -23.43 -9.04
C GLY A 80 25.37 -22.60 -10.05
N PRO A 81 25.19 -22.88 -11.36
CA PRO A 81 25.81 -22.10 -12.42
C PRO A 81 25.33 -20.64 -12.40
N VAL A 82 26.19 -19.74 -12.85
CA VAL A 82 25.85 -18.32 -12.99
C VAL A 82 24.92 -18.11 -14.18
N PHE A 83 23.74 -17.55 -13.92
CA PHE A 83 22.87 -16.97 -14.94
C PHE A 83 23.28 -15.52 -15.18
N ARG A 84 23.36 -15.09 -16.45
CA ARG A 84 23.74 -13.72 -16.82
C ARG A 84 22.71 -13.10 -17.75
N VAL A 85 22.38 -11.85 -17.51
CA VAL A 85 21.54 -11.02 -18.39
C VAL A 85 22.21 -9.67 -18.59
N VAL A 86 22.14 -9.15 -19.82
CA VAL A 86 22.61 -7.80 -20.12
C VAL A 86 21.46 -6.83 -19.84
N THR A 87 21.72 -5.83 -19.00
CA THR A 87 20.75 -4.84 -18.55
C THR A 87 21.30 -3.44 -18.82
N GLU A 88 20.47 -2.55 -19.31
CA GLU A 88 20.81 -1.13 -19.42
C GLU A 88 20.29 -0.38 -18.19
N VAL A 89 21.22 0.23 -17.44
CA VAL A 89 20.89 1.17 -16.36
C VAL A 89 20.75 2.55 -16.99
N LEU A 90 19.53 3.07 -17.01
CA LEU A 90 19.26 4.38 -17.61
C LEU A 90 19.67 5.52 -16.66
N PRO A 91 20.22 6.62 -17.20
CA PRO A 91 20.48 7.81 -16.41
C PRO A 91 19.17 8.50 -16.05
N GLY A 92 19.00 8.81 -14.76
CA GLY A 92 17.90 9.62 -14.27
C GLY A 92 17.26 9.02 -13.04
N SER A 93 16.90 9.88 -12.09
CA SER A 93 15.81 9.55 -11.18
C SER A 93 14.57 9.44 -12.05
N ILE A 94 13.93 8.27 -12.10
CA ILE A 94 12.54 8.21 -12.57
C ILE A 94 11.75 8.88 -11.46
N THR A 95 11.63 10.22 -11.53
CA THR A 95 10.60 10.93 -10.78
C THR A 95 9.30 10.44 -11.39
N PHE A 96 8.68 9.47 -10.75
CA PHE A 96 7.26 9.30 -10.92
C PHE A 96 6.65 10.66 -10.58
N PRO A 97 5.80 11.24 -11.45
CA PRO A 97 5.04 12.41 -11.03
C PRO A 97 4.39 12.05 -9.71
N ALA A 98 4.45 12.94 -8.72
CA ALA A 98 3.79 12.67 -7.47
C ALA A 98 2.28 12.67 -7.75
N ILE A 99 1.69 11.47 -7.76
CA ILE A 99 0.25 11.31 -8.01
C ILE A 99 -0.43 11.34 -6.66
N HIS A 100 -0.64 12.53 -6.12
CA HIS A 100 -1.53 12.74 -5.00
C HIS A 100 -2.40 13.96 -5.24
N VAL A 101 -3.55 13.99 -4.59
CA VAL A 101 -4.36 15.21 -4.49
C VAL A 101 -3.64 16.12 -3.51
N SER A 102 -3.41 17.39 -3.85
CA SER A 102 -2.74 18.36 -2.96
C SER A 102 -3.74 19.30 -2.25
N ALA A 103 -4.91 19.50 -2.85
CA ALA A 103 -6.04 20.23 -2.27
C ALA A 103 -7.37 19.76 -2.89
N ALA A 104 -8.47 20.03 -2.21
CA ALA A 104 -9.80 19.85 -2.77
C ALA A 104 -10.75 20.93 -2.26
N GLU A 105 -11.72 21.31 -3.08
CA GLU A 105 -12.71 22.34 -2.75
C GLU A 105 -14.11 21.98 -3.23
N TYR A 106 -15.12 22.56 -2.58
CA TYR A 106 -16.53 22.30 -2.88
C TYR A 106 -17.40 23.55 -2.75
N TRP A 107 -18.52 23.56 -3.48
CA TRP A 107 -19.50 24.67 -3.54
C TRP A 107 -20.90 24.15 -3.92
N ALA A 108 -21.96 24.86 -3.53
CA ALA A 108 -23.34 24.47 -3.84
C ALA A 108 -23.95 25.29 -5.00
N ASP A 109 -23.46 26.52 -5.20
CA ASP A 109 -24.05 27.48 -6.14
C ASP A 109 -23.23 27.58 -7.43
N SER A 110 -22.88 28.82 -7.83
CA SER A 110 -22.01 29.08 -8.97
C SER A 110 -20.57 28.73 -8.64
N ASP A 111 -19.83 28.19 -9.61
CA ASP A 111 -18.39 27.93 -9.46
C ASP A 111 -17.66 29.24 -9.11
N PRO A 112 -17.02 29.32 -7.93
CA PRO A 112 -16.30 30.52 -7.50
C PRO A 112 -14.97 30.74 -8.25
N GLY A 113 -14.55 29.77 -9.08
CA GLY A 113 -13.24 29.73 -9.71
C GLY A 113 -12.21 28.96 -8.88
N GLU A 114 -11.17 28.50 -9.57
CA GLU A 114 -10.13 27.63 -9.02
C GLU A 114 -9.46 28.20 -7.77
N GLY A 115 -9.51 27.45 -6.67
CA GLY A 115 -8.93 27.83 -5.38
C GLY A 115 -9.74 28.85 -4.58
N ALA A 116 -10.95 29.20 -5.03
CA ALA A 116 -11.86 30.13 -4.35
C ALA A 116 -13.08 29.44 -3.71
N GLY A 117 -13.15 28.11 -3.78
CA GLY A 117 -14.19 27.31 -3.13
C GLY A 117 -13.95 27.12 -1.64
N THR A 118 -14.89 26.42 -1.00
CA THR A 118 -14.70 26.03 0.41
C THR A 118 -13.73 24.86 0.45
N PRO A 119 -12.65 24.89 1.26
CA PRO A 119 -11.68 23.80 1.30
C PRO A 119 -12.27 22.53 1.92
N MET A 120 -11.95 21.39 1.33
CA MET A 120 -12.17 20.05 1.87
C MET A 120 -10.94 19.64 2.68
N LEU A 121 -11.15 18.83 3.72
CA LEU A 121 -10.05 18.28 4.53
C LEU A 121 -9.88 16.80 4.21
N ALA A 122 -8.64 16.34 4.10
CA ALA A 122 -8.34 14.91 4.05
C ALA A 122 -8.77 14.25 5.38
N ALA A 123 -9.34 13.04 5.30
CA ALA A 123 -9.94 12.37 6.45
C ALA A 123 -8.91 11.89 7.48
N ASP A 124 -7.70 11.62 7.05
CA ASP A 124 -6.52 11.29 7.86
C ASP A 124 -5.63 12.51 8.16
N GLY A 125 -5.99 13.67 7.61
CA GLY A 125 -5.32 14.95 7.82
C GLY A 125 -4.24 15.30 6.80
N ASN A 126 -3.91 14.39 5.87
CA ASN A 126 -2.87 14.61 4.87
C ASN A 126 -3.39 14.34 3.46
N PHE A 127 -2.94 15.15 2.51
CA PHE A 127 -3.21 15.03 1.08
C PHE A 127 -1.98 14.36 0.46
N ASP A 128 -1.81 13.05 0.64
CA ASP A 128 -0.58 12.31 0.28
C ASP A 128 -0.83 11.08 -0.59
N SER A 129 -2.08 10.86 -0.99
CA SER A 129 -2.53 9.71 -1.75
C SER A 129 -3.20 10.10 -3.07
N ALA A 130 -3.10 9.22 -4.07
CA ALA A 130 -3.74 9.39 -5.39
C ALA A 130 -5.28 9.40 -5.31
N VAL A 131 -5.82 8.77 -4.26
CA VAL A 131 -7.24 8.73 -3.94
C VAL A 131 -7.38 9.13 -2.48
N GLU A 132 -8.13 10.20 -2.24
CA GLU A 132 -8.35 10.73 -0.90
C GLU A 132 -9.78 10.51 -0.43
N VAL A 133 -9.94 10.27 0.87
CA VAL A 133 -11.24 10.34 1.52
C VAL A 133 -11.36 11.72 2.14
N PHE A 134 -12.37 12.47 1.73
CA PHE A 134 -12.58 13.81 2.25
C PHE A 134 -13.57 13.80 3.42
N ARG A 135 -13.28 14.60 4.44
CA ARG A 135 -14.29 15.08 5.38
C ARG A 135 -14.69 16.49 4.95
N GLY A 136 -15.96 16.65 4.57
CA GLY A 136 -16.55 17.96 4.35
C GLY A 136 -16.51 18.78 5.64
N GLY A 137 -16.21 20.07 5.51
CA GLY A 137 -16.44 21.05 6.58
C GLY A 137 -17.95 21.30 6.80
N GLY A 138 -18.27 22.31 7.60
CA GLY A 138 -19.65 22.79 7.72
C GLY A 138 -20.20 23.20 6.34
N ILE A 139 -21.50 22.99 6.13
CA ILE A 139 -22.15 23.28 4.83
C ILE A 139 -21.89 24.76 4.45
N PRO A 140 -21.39 25.07 3.24
CA PRO A 140 -21.12 26.43 2.80
C PRO A 140 -22.37 27.30 2.96
N VAL A 141 -22.28 28.38 3.72
CA VAL A 141 -23.40 29.29 3.96
C VAL A 141 -23.23 30.51 3.06
N PRO A 142 -24.28 31.00 2.36
CA PRO A 142 -25.68 30.56 2.42
C PRO A 142 -25.99 29.39 1.47
N VAL A 143 -26.70 28.37 1.97
CA VAL A 143 -27.32 27.31 1.17
C VAL A 143 -28.84 27.36 1.34
N ILE A 144 -29.58 27.17 0.24
CA ILE A 144 -31.04 27.12 0.25
C ILE A 144 -31.51 25.72 0.68
N ALA A 145 -32.53 25.62 1.53
CA ALA A 145 -33.11 24.32 1.86
C ALA A 145 -33.73 23.67 0.62
N GLY A 146 -33.54 22.35 0.45
CA GLY A 146 -34.08 21.57 -0.65
C GLY A 146 -33.01 20.85 -1.47
N THR A 147 -33.44 20.32 -2.61
CA THR A 147 -32.56 19.58 -3.53
C THR A 147 -31.63 20.53 -4.28
N GLN A 148 -30.33 20.37 -4.08
CA GLN A 148 -29.25 21.15 -4.69
C GLN A 148 -28.18 20.22 -5.25
N VAL A 149 -27.22 20.78 -6.00
CA VAL A 149 -26.02 20.03 -6.44
C VAL A 149 -24.84 20.54 -5.63
N LEU A 150 -24.16 19.63 -4.94
CA LEU A 150 -22.87 19.92 -4.34
C LEU A 150 -21.80 19.61 -5.37
N TRP A 151 -21.11 20.64 -5.83
CA TRP A 151 -19.98 20.56 -6.73
C TRP A 151 -18.67 20.45 -5.94
N MET A 152 -17.70 19.76 -6.51
CA MET A 152 -16.36 19.61 -5.96
C MET A 152 -15.32 19.48 -7.07
N ARG A 153 -14.09 19.92 -6.80
CA ARG A 153 -12.91 19.60 -7.62
C ARG A 153 -11.68 19.41 -6.75
N ALA A 154 -10.70 18.73 -7.31
CA ALA A 154 -9.42 18.43 -6.67
C ALA A 154 -8.27 19.09 -7.46
N GLN A 155 -7.22 19.46 -6.75
CA GLN A 155 -5.97 19.96 -7.28
C GLN A 155 -4.91 18.84 -7.22
N ASP A 156 -4.16 18.65 -8.29
CA ASP A 156 -3.01 17.74 -8.30
C ASP A 156 -1.77 18.39 -7.64
N ASP A 157 -0.70 17.61 -7.45
CA ASP A 157 0.56 18.10 -6.88
C ASP A 157 1.27 19.17 -7.74
N ASP A 158 0.97 19.22 -9.03
CA ASP A 158 1.50 20.25 -9.95
C ASP A 158 0.70 21.57 -9.86
N GLY A 159 -0.34 21.61 -9.02
CA GLY A 159 -1.20 22.77 -8.83
C GLY A 159 -2.32 22.92 -9.86
N GLY A 160 -2.50 21.93 -10.74
CA GLY A 160 -3.57 21.88 -11.74
C GLY A 160 -4.90 21.46 -11.11
N TRP A 161 -5.96 22.23 -11.38
CA TRP A 161 -7.30 21.89 -10.93
C TRP A 161 -8.02 21.00 -11.95
N GLY A 162 -8.60 19.92 -11.45
CA GLY A 162 -9.44 19.02 -12.23
C GLY A 162 -10.82 19.60 -12.54
N PRO A 163 -11.58 18.95 -13.45
CA PRO A 163 -12.94 19.37 -13.77
C PRO A 163 -13.87 19.23 -12.56
N PRO A 164 -14.91 20.08 -12.45
CA PRO A 164 -15.90 19.98 -11.39
C PRO A 164 -16.74 18.70 -11.53
N PHE A 165 -16.97 18.03 -10.39
CA PHE A 165 -17.87 16.90 -10.24
C PHE A 165 -19.03 17.28 -9.30
N GLY A 166 -20.27 16.97 -9.70
CA GLY A 166 -21.47 17.36 -8.96
C GLY A 166 -22.26 16.15 -8.46
N VAL A 167 -22.68 16.20 -7.19
CA VAL A 167 -23.62 15.23 -6.60
C VAL A 167 -24.90 15.93 -6.17
N VAL A 168 -26.05 15.30 -6.42
CA VAL A 168 -27.33 15.83 -5.95
C VAL A 168 -27.47 15.56 -4.46
N VAL A 169 -27.70 16.60 -3.68
CA VAL A 169 -27.88 16.57 -2.24
C VAL A 169 -29.22 17.18 -1.87
N ASN A 170 -29.89 16.64 -0.86
CA ASN A 170 -31.02 17.33 -0.24
C ASN A 170 -30.53 18.02 1.02
N ILE A 171 -30.45 19.35 0.99
CA ILE A 171 -29.98 20.15 2.13
C ILE A 171 -31.18 20.49 3.00
N ASP A 172 -31.14 19.98 4.23
CA ASP A 172 -32.12 20.31 5.27
C ASP A 172 -31.47 21.25 6.29
N THR A 173 -31.87 22.52 6.27
CA THR A 173 -31.40 23.53 7.21
C THR A 173 -32.24 23.61 8.49
N THR A 174 -33.29 22.78 8.62
CA THR A 174 -34.16 22.74 9.79
C THR A 174 -33.65 21.82 10.91
N VAL A 175 -32.66 20.97 10.60
CA VAL A 175 -31.99 20.12 11.60
C VAL A 175 -31.05 20.98 12.46
N THR A 176 -31.59 21.48 13.57
CA THR A 176 -30.82 22.25 14.55
C THR A 176 -30.35 21.33 15.67
N GLY A 177 -29.13 20.80 15.54
CA GLY A 177 -28.41 20.11 16.61
C GLY A 177 -28.75 18.61 16.80
N THR A 178 -27.76 17.86 17.29
CA THR A 178 -27.97 16.58 17.97
C THR A 178 -29.08 16.80 18.99
N VAL A 179 -30.18 16.05 18.89
CA VAL A 179 -31.13 15.96 20.00
C VAL A 179 -30.33 15.35 21.15
N ALA A 180 -29.78 16.19 22.03
CA ALA A 180 -29.48 15.75 23.37
C ALA A 180 -30.79 15.16 23.87
N VAL A 181 -30.79 13.85 24.14
CA VAL A 181 -31.85 13.22 24.92
C VAL A 181 -32.08 14.17 26.09
N PRO A 182 -33.31 14.69 26.30
CA PRO A 182 -33.55 15.58 27.42
C PRO A 182 -32.98 14.89 28.65
N GLU A 183 -32.09 15.56 29.38
CA GLU A 183 -31.68 15.04 30.67
C GLU A 183 -32.97 14.80 31.44
N LEU A 184 -33.29 13.52 31.70
CA LEU A 184 -34.42 13.17 32.52
C LEU A 184 -34.17 13.92 33.83
N ALA A 185 -35.00 14.92 34.12
CA ALA A 185 -35.01 15.53 35.43
C ALA A 185 -35.19 14.37 36.41
N MET A 186 -34.10 13.97 37.07
CA MET A 186 -34.19 12.99 38.13
C MET A 186 -34.96 13.70 39.23
N ASP A 187 -36.27 13.47 39.31
CA ASP A 187 -37.02 13.74 40.52
C ASP A 187 -36.27 12.99 41.63
N PRO A 188 -35.70 13.69 42.64
CA PRO A 188 -34.88 13.03 43.63
C PRO A 188 -35.74 11.99 44.33
N VAL A 189 -35.36 10.71 44.20
CA VAL A 189 -35.96 9.62 44.95
C VAL A 189 -35.81 9.95 46.44
N ARG A 190 -36.92 10.29 47.10
CA ARG A 190 -36.93 10.57 48.54
C ARG A 190 -37.17 9.26 49.28
N ILE A 191 -36.14 8.75 49.95
CA ILE A 191 -36.27 7.65 50.92
C ILE A 191 -36.57 8.26 52.29
N GLY A 192 -37.71 7.89 52.86
CA GLY A 192 -38.10 8.22 54.23
C GLY A 192 -37.82 7.07 55.21
N PRO A 193 -37.75 7.34 56.53
CA PRO A 193 -37.56 6.30 57.54
C PRO A 193 -38.73 5.31 57.55
N ASN A 194 -38.43 4.05 57.86
CA ASN A 194 -39.43 3.00 58.07
C ASN A 194 -40.33 3.40 59.25
N PRO A 195 -41.66 3.55 59.07
CA PRO A 195 -42.57 3.85 60.18
C PRO A 195 -42.48 2.76 61.24
N ALA A 196 -42.49 3.17 62.51
CA ALA A 196 -42.67 2.26 63.64
C ALA A 196 -44.11 1.76 63.70
#